data_AF-A0A7R8H2G8-F1
#
_entry.id   AF-A0A7R8H2G8-F1
#
_cell.length_a   1.000
_cell.length_b   1.000
_cell.length_c   1.000
_cell.angle_alpha   90.00
_cell.angle_beta   90.00
_cell.angle_gamma   90.00
#
_symmetry.space_group_name_H-M   'P 1'
#
loop_
_entity.id
_entity.type
_entity.pdbx_description
1 polymer ?
#
loop_
_entity_poly.entity_id
_entity_poly.type
_entity_poly.pdbx_seq_one_letter_code
_entity_poly.pdbx_strand_id
1 'polypeptide(L)'
;MASFLIGKSLKDRRQIKAIEELFNKADKNGNGKIFVSDYIHIFTDHGIELKEEEIEKVSGLANEDGEIVRDEFISYAKNSDFLNLKWTKTMQTLSYRNKRP
;
A
#
# COMPACT_ATOMS: atom_id res chain seq x y z
N MET A 1 2.91 -36.76 -3.92
CA MET A 1 2.48 -35.43 -4.38
C MET A 1 2.21 -34.55 -3.18
N ALA A 2 3.25 -33.90 -2.64
CA ALA A 2 3.12 -33.05 -1.47
C ALA A 2 3.87 -31.75 -1.73
N SER A 3 3.17 -30.70 -2.16
CA SER A 3 3.56 -29.29 -1.99
C SER A 3 2.50 -28.39 -2.61
N PHE A 4 1.43 -28.07 -1.87
CA PHE A 4 0.55 -26.95 -2.26
C PHE A 4 -0.04 -26.20 -1.06
N LEU A 5 -0.08 -26.81 0.13
CA LEU A 5 -0.73 -26.21 1.30
C LEU A 5 0.12 -25.15 2.03
N ILE A 6 1.40 -24.98 1.69
CA ILE A 6 2.29 -23.96 2.32
C ILE A 6 2.27 -22.62 1.55
N GLY A 7 1.72 -22.59 0.33
CA GLY A 7 1.80 -21.42 -0.56
C GLY A 7 0.95 -20.21 -0.15
N LYS A 8 -0.18 -20.40 0.54
CA LYS A 8 -1.10 -19.30 0.89
C LYS A 8 -0.55 -18.41 2.01
N SER A 9 -0.08 -18.99 3.12
CA SER A 9 0.33 -18.21 4.31
C SER A 9 1.63 -17.40 4.15
N LEU A 10 2.51 -17.80 3.22
CA LEU A 10 3.73 -17.04 2.93
C LEU A 10 3.47 -15.83 2.04
N LYS A 11 2.49 -15.93 1.13
CA LYS A 11 2.13 -14.83 0.23
C LYS A 11 1.49 -13.69 1.04
N ASP A 12 0.57 -14.05 1.94
CA ASP A 12 -0.12 -13.09 2.81
C ASP A 12 0.87 -12.34 3.71
N ARG A 13 1.85 -13.04 4.32
CA ARG A 13 2.86 -12.39 5.17
C ARG A 13 3.78 -11.43 4.41
N ARG A 14 4.15 -11.76 3.17
CA ARG A 14 4.97 -10.86 2.33
C ARG A 14 4.18 -9.64 1.87
N GLN A 15 2.90 -9.83 1.56
CA GLN A 15 2.00 -8.75 1.20
C GLN A 15 1.78 -7.79 2.36
N ILE A 16 1.54 -8.32 3.57
CA ILE A 16 1.39 -7.50 4.78
C ILE A 16 2.63 -6.64 5.00
N LYS A 17 3.83 -7.23 4.95
CA LYS A 17 5.07 -6.47 5.14
C LYS A 17 5.26 -5.37 4.09
N ALA A 18 4.95 -5.64 2.82
CA ALA A 18 5.07 -4.63 1.77
C ALA A 18 4.07 -3.46 1.97
N ILE A 19 2.86 -3.75 2.45
CA ILE A 19 1.84 -2.74 2.77
C ILE A 19 2.25 -1.95 4.03
N GLU A 20 2.82 -2.60 5.04
CA GLU A 20 3.34 -1.93 6.25
C GLU A 20 4.52 -1.02 5.91
N GLU A 21 5.45 -1.46 5.06
CA GLU A 21 6.55 -0.62 4.58
C GLU A 21 6.06 0.57 3.76
N LEU A 22 5.02 0.39 2.94
CA LEU A 22 4.35 1.48 2.25
C LEU A 22 3.78 2.49 3.24
N PHE A 23 3.04 1.99 4.24
CA PHE A 23 2.43 2.85 5.24
C PHE A 23 3.49 3.62 6.03
N ASN A 24 4.58 2.96 6.44
CA ASN A 24 5.67 3.64 7.14
C ASN A 24 6.39 4.68 6.26
N LYS A 25 6.46 4.45 4.94
CA LYS A 25 7.02 5.43 4.01
C LYS A 25 6.07 6.61 3.78
N ALA A 26 4.77 6.38 3.95
CA ALA A 26 3.71 7.37 3.87
C ALA A 26 3.64 8.24 5.14
N ASP A 27 3.70 7.59 6.30
CA ASP A 27 3.66 8.16 7.63
C ASP A 27 5.00 8.85 7.97
N LYS A 28 5.16 10.08 7.48
CA LYS A 28 6.39 10.86 7.66
C LYS A 28 6.65 11.24 9.11
N ASN A 29 5.61 11.36 9.92
CA ASN A 29 5.67 11.78 11.32
C ASN A 29 5.63 10.59 12.30
N GLY A 30 5.39 9.37 11.84
CA GLY A 30 5.38 8.15 12.65
C GLY A 30 4.22 8.09 13.62
N ASN A 31 3.10 8.76 13.33
CA ASN A 31 1.94 8.84 14.22
C ASN A 31 0.96 7.67 14.03
N GLY A 32 1.20 6.78 13.07
CA GLY A 32 0.33 5.66 12.75
C GLY A 32 -0.91 6.04 11.94
N LYS A 33 -0.93 7.24 11.34
CA LYS A 33 -2.00 7.77 10.51
C LYS A 33 -1.44 8.49 9.29
N ILE A 34 -2.19 8.49 8.20
CA ILE A 34 -1.82 9.26 7.01
C ILE A 34 -3.02 10.03 6.50
N PHE A 35 -2.80 11.19 5.89
CA PHE A 35 -3.89 11.91 5.25
C PHE A 35 -4.25 11.29 3.90
N VAL A 36 -5.50 11.44 3.47
CA VAL A 36 -5.94 11.07 2.11
C VAL A 36 -5.07 11.76 1.05
N SER A 37 -4.69 13.01 1.31
CA SER A 37 -3.76 13.78 0.47
C SER A 37 -2.37 13.14 0.39
N ASP A 38 -1.81 12.66 1.51
CA ASP A 38 -0.52 11.96 1.52
C ASP A 38 -0.59 10.64 0.76
N TYR A 39 -1.69 9.90 0.91
CA TYR A 39 -1.95 8.71 0.10
C TYR A 39 -1.89 9.06 -1.39
N ILE A 40 -2.70 10.02 -1.86
CA ILE A 40 -2.71 10.44 -3.28
C ILE A 40 -1.32 10.89 -3.75
N HIS A 41 -0.63 11.65 -2.91
CA HIS A 41 0.70 12.16 -3.21
C HIS A 41 1.70 11.03 -3.45
N ILE A 42 1.67 9.96 -2.65
CA ILE A 42 2.59 8.82 -2.79
C ILE A 42 2.34 8.07 -4.10
N PHE A 43 1.09 7.80 -4.45
CA PHE A 43 0.79 7.14 -5.72
C PHE A 43 1.28 7.99 -6.89
N THR A 44 1.01 9.29 -6.85
CA THR A 44 1.45 10.24 -7.88
C THR A 44 2.98 10.33 -7.97
N ASP A 45 3.68 10.40 -6.83
CA ASP A 45 5.15 10.41 -6.74
C ASP A 45 5.78 9.16 -7.36
N HIS A 46 5.11 8.01 -7.21
CA HIS A 46 5.54 6.74 -7.81
C HIS A 46 5.06 6.57 -9.27
N GLY A 47 4.46 7.60 -9.87
CA GLY A 47 3.94 7.59 -11.24
C GLY A 47 2.69 6.72 -11.43
N ILE A 48 1.94 6.50 -10.35
CA ILE A 48 0.67 5.77 -10.37
C ILE A 48 -0.47 6.78 -10.31
N GLU A 49 -1.27 6.81 -11.38
CA GLU A 49 -2.52 7.55 -11.38
C GLU A 49 -3.60 6.77 -10.62
N LEU A 50 -4.16 7.41 -9.60
CA LEU A 50 -5.36 6.94 -8.92
C LEU A 50 -6.58 7.42 -9.70
N LYS A 51 -7.60 6.55 -9.78
CA LYS A 51 -8.91 6.95 -10.32
C LYS A 51 -9.71 7.66 -9.23
N GLU A 52 -10.60 8.55 -9.65
CA GLU A 52 -11.55 9.24 -8.77
C GLU A 52 -12.30 8.24 -7.86
N GLU A 53 -12.75 7.11 -8.42
CA GLU A 53 -13.40 6.03 -7.68
C GLU A 53 -12.54 5.44 -6.54
N GLU A 54 -11.23 5.34 -6.74
CA GLU A 54 -10.31 4.84 -5.70
C GLU A 54 -10.06 5.92 -4.64
N ILE A 55 -9.98 7.18 -5.06
CA ILE A 55 -9.87 8.32 -4.13
C ILE A 55 -11.12 8.41 -3.25
N GLU A 56 -12.32 8.24 -3.84
CA GLU A 56 -13.59 8.28 -3.11
C GLU A 56 -13.69 7.13 -2.10
N LYS A 57 -13.27 5.91 -2.47
CA LYS A 57 -13.18 4.78 -1.54
C LYS A 57 -12.24 5.07 -0.37
N VAL A 58 -11.08 5.66 -0.65
CA VAL A 58 -10.07 5.98 0.37
C VAL A 58 -10.52 7.14 1.25
N SER A 59 -11.19 8.14 0.66
CA SER A 59 -11.80 9.24 1.40
C SER A 59 -12.93 8.76 2.30
N GLY A 60 -13.67 7.71 1.91
CA GLY A 60 -14.69 7.08 2.76
C GLY A 60 -14.12 6.24 3.90
N LEU A 61 -12.83 5.90 3.87
CA LEU A 61 -12.12 5.25 4.97
C LEU A 61 -11.47 6.26 5.92
N ALA A 62 -11.39 7.53 5.52
CA ALA A 62 -10.83 8.55 6.36
C ALA A 62 -11.85 9.03 7.40
N ASN A 63 -11.34 9.50 8.54
CA ASN A 63 -12.15 10.15 9.55
C ASN A 63 -12.61 11.57 9.10
N GLU A 64 -13.30 12.28 9.97
CA GLU A 64 -13.79 13.65 9.71
C GLU A 64 -12.67 14.64 9.36
N ASP A 65 -11.43 14.37 9.78
CA ASP A 65 -10.25 15.18 9.50
C ASP A 65 -9.51 14.78 8.21
N GLY A 66 -9.96 13.73 7.52
CA GLY A 66 -9.28 13.18 6.34
C GLY A 66 -8.04 12.34 6.66
N GLU A 67 -7.93 11.84 7.90
CA GLU A 67 -6.90 10.91 8.35
C GLU A 67 -7.37 9.46 8.24
N ILE A 68 -6.49 8.60 7.73
CA ILE A 68 -6.70 7.16 7.62
C ILE A 68 -5.80 6.48 8.65
N VAL A 69 -6.39 5.64 9.49
CA VAL A 69 -5.64 4.89 10.50
C VAL A 69 -4.91 3.71 9.85
N ARG A 70 -3.71 3.39 10.36
CA ARG A 70 -2.89 2.25 9.90
C ARG A 70 -3.67 0.95 9.68
N ASP A 71 -4.51 0.58 10.65
CA ASP A 71 -5.25 -0.68 10.59
C ASP A 71 -6.31 -0.67 9.48
N GLU A 72 -6.98 0.47 9.27
CA GLU A 72 -7.96 0.65 8.19
C GLU A 72 -7.28 0.61 6.83
N PHE A 73 -6.14 1.29 6.71
CA PHE A 73 -5.32 1.26 5.50
C PHE A 73 -4.86 -0.16 5.16
N ILE A 74 -4.32 -0.90 6.13
CA ILE A 74 -3.84 -2.27 5.92
C ILE A 74 -5.02 -3.19 5.55
N SER A 75 -6.16 -3.03 6.22
CA SER A 75 -7.37 -3.80 5.92
C SER A 75 -7.85 -3.53 4.48
N TYR A 76 -7.92 -2.27 4.08
CA TYR A 76 -8.27 -1.87 2.72
C TYR A 76 -7.27 -2.39 1.70
N ALA A 77 -5.97 -2.21 1.92
CA ALA A 77 -4.91 -2.66 1.02
C ALA A 77 -4.83 -4.19 0.86
N LYS A 78 -5.23 -4.96 1.88
CA LYS A 78 -5.37 -6.42 1.79
C LYS A 78 -6.54 -6.85 0.92
N ASN A 79 -7.67 -6.14 1.02
CA ASN A 79 -8.88 -6.45 0.25
C ASN A 79 -8.86 -5.81 -1.16
N SER A 80 -8.03 -4.78 -1.36
CA SER A 80 -7.85 -4.09 -2.62
C SER A 80 -6.75 -4.75 -3.44
N ASP A 81 -7.15 -5.59 -4.39
CA ASP A 81 -6.23 -6.15 -5.39
C ASP A 81 -5.48 -5.06 -6.17
N PHE A 82 -6.07 -3.88 -6.32
CA PHE A 82 -5.46 -2.72 -6.97
C PHE A 82 -4.17 -2.29 -6.27
N LEU A 83 -4.23 -2.09 -4.95
CA LEU A 83 -3.09 -1.67 -4.14
C LEU A 83 -1.99 -2.73 -4.11
N ASN A 84 -2.39 -3.98 -3.88
CA ASN A 84 -1.49 -5.11 -3.82
C ASN A 84 -0.73 -5.31 -5.14
N LEU A 85 -1.41 -5.17 -6.29
CA LEU A 85 -0.82 -5.37 -7.61
C LEU A 85 0.03 -4.17 -8.07
N LYS A 86 -0.45 -2.94 -7.89
CA LYS A 86 0.25 -1.72 -8.36
C LYS A 86 1.51 -1.45 -7.54
N TRP A 87 1.44 -1.57 -6.22
CA TRP A 87 2.54 -1.20 -5.34
C TRP A 87 3.69 -2.23 -5.34
N THR A 88 3.36 -3.52 -5.33
CA THR A 88 4.39 -4.57 -5.42
C THR A 88 5.20 -4.45 -6.71
N LYS A 89 4.55 -4.03 -7.81
CA LYS A 89 5.20 -3.78 -9.10
C LYS A 89 6.14 -2.56 -9.04
N THR A 90 5.73 -1.45 -8.42
CA THR A 90 6.57 -0.25 -8.29
C THR A 90 7.77 -0.45 -7.35
N MET A 91 7.62 -1.18 -6.25
CA MET A 91 8.78 -1.48 -5.39
C MET A 91 9.78 -2.42 -6.05
N GLN A 92 9.32 -3.39 -6.86
CA GLN A 92 10.22 -4.25 -7.63
C GLN A 92 11.04 -3.47 -8.67
N THR A 93 10.42 -2.50 -9.36
CA THR A 93 11.13 -1.67 -10.35
C THR A 93 12.09 -0.67 -9.69
N LEU A 94 11.74 -0.10 -8.52
CA LEU A 94 12.63 0.80 -7.78
C LEU A 94 13.85 0.08 -7.18
N SER A 95 13.67 -1.16 -6.69
CA SER A 95 14.77 -2.01 -6.22
C SER A 95 15.77 -2.34 -7.35
N TYR A 96 15.28 -2.47 -8.59
CA TYR A 96 16.13 -2.68 -9.77
C TYR A 96 16.84 -1.41 -10.27
N ARG A 97 16.37 -0.20 -9.92
CA ARG A 97 16.99 1.06 -10.36
C ARG A 97 18.23 1.43 -9.53
N ASN A 98 18.36 0.94 -8.30
CA ASN A 98 19.50 1.21 -7.41
C ASN A 98 20.60 0.12 -7.42
N LYS A 99 20.56 -0.80 -8.38
CA LYS A 99 21.69 -1.68 -8.72
C LYS A 99 22.17 -1.41 -10.15
N ARG A 100 22.72 -0.22 -10.38
CA ARG A 100 23.74 -0.05 -11.42
C ARG A 100 25.04 0.33 -10.69
N PRO A 101 26.15 -0.38 -10.98
CA PRO A 101 27.45 -0.09 -10.38
C PRO A 101 27.93 1.33 -10.70
#